data_AF-A0A101GVM0-F1
#
_entry.id   AF-A0A101GVM0-F1
#
_cell.length_a   1.000
_cell.length_b   1.000
_cell.length_c   1.000
_cell.angle_alpha   90.00
_cell.angle_beta   90.00
_cell.angle_gamma   90.00
#
_symmetry.space_group_name_H-M   'P 1'
#
loop_
_entity.id
_entity.type
_entity.pdbx_description
1 polymer ?
#
loop_
_entity_poly.entity_id
_entity_poly.type
_entity_poly.pdbx_seq_one_letter_code
_entity_poly.pdbx_strand_id
1 'polypeptide(L)'
;MLEYMPDEKLIRQLEKERYKGWDDYPVRAMWNSVFAGIVFQHDNVEKLRRELRRNGQLRNMSGFKSKAVPPAWVYTRFLKKILNIRKK
;
A
#
# COMPACT_ATOMS: atom_id res chain seq x y z
N MET A 1 -6.95 -13.03 3.18
CA MET A 1 -6.84 -13.24 4.64
C MET A 1 -5.76 -12.33 5.23
N LEU A 2 -6.03 -11.03 5.26
CA LEU A 2 -5.40 -10.02 6.13
C LEU A 2 -6.57 -9.46 6.95
N GLU A 3 -7.34 -10.36 7.56
CA GLU A 3 -8.74 -10.13 7.95
C GLU A 3 -8.91 -9.26 9.20
N TYR A 4 -7.83 -8.92 9.89
CA TYR A 4 -7.88 -7.96 11.00
C TYR A 4 -6.65 -7.09 10.96
N MET A 5 -6.79 -5.93 10.32
CA MET A 5 -5.80 -4.87 10.38
C MET A 5 -6.41 -3.72 11.17
N PRO A 6 -5.76 -3.23 12.24
CA PRO A 6 -6.37 -2.32 13.22
C PRO A 6 -6.76 -0.93 12.68
N ASP A 7 -6.49 -0.63 11.41
CA ASP A 7 -6.62 0.71 10.83
C ASP A 7 -7.74 0.82 9.77
N GLU A 8 -8.78 -0.01 9.82
CA GLU A 8 -9.92 0.03 8.89
C GLU A 8 -10.56 1.44 8.80
N LYS A 9 -10.59 2.20 9.91
CA LYS A 9 -11.07 3.60 9.92
C LYS A 9 -10.20 4.52 9.08
N LEU A 10 -8.87 4.43 9.22
CA LEU A 10 -7.89 5.20 8.44
C LEU A 10 -7.99 4.85 6.95
N ILE A 11 -8.06 3.56 6.62
CA ILE A 11 -8.15 3.11 5.24
C ILE A 11 -9.45 3.57 4.58
N ARG A 12 -10.59 3.45 5.27
CA ARG A 12 -11.87 4.00 4.78
C ARG A 12 -11.80 5.51 4.57
N GLN A 13 -11.11 6.25 5.43
CA GLN A 13 -10.93 7.69 5.24
C GLN A 13 -10.08 7.99 4.00
N LEU A 14 -8.98 7.28 3.79
CA LEU A 14 -8.14 7.40 2.59
C LEU A 14 -8.92 7.07 1.31
N GLU A 15 -9.75 6.02 1.35
CA GLU A 15 -10.64 5.64 0.24
C GLU A 15 -11.66 6.75 -0.06
N LYS A 16 -12.28 7.34 0.98
CA LYS A 16 -13.20 8.49 0.83
C LYS A 16 -12.50 9.72 0.27
N GLU A 17 -11.31 10.06 0.74
CA GLU A 17 -10.58 11.25 0.28
C GLU A 17 -10.07 11.13 -1.16
N ARG A 18 -9.93 9.90 -1.67
CA ARG A 18 -9.47 9.64 -3.04
C ARG A 18 -10.57 9.84 -4.10
N TYR A 19 -11.81 10.06 -3.70
CA TYR A 19 -13.01 10.01 -4.55
C TYR A 19 -12.82 10.66 -5.94
N LYS A 20 -12.87 9.81 -6.99
CA LYS A 20 -12.72 10.07 -8.44
C LYS A 20 -11.26 10.18 -8.96
N GLY A 21 -10.68 9.05 -9.35
CA GLY A 21 -9.43 8.99 -10.12
C GLY A 21 -9.13 7.57 -10.64
N TRP A 22 -8.13 7.43 -11.53
CA TRP A 22 -7.62 6.13 -11.99
C TRP A 22 -7.09 5.30 -10.81
N ASP A 23 -7.56 4.05 -10.70
CA ASP A 23 -7.26 3.15 -9.58
C ASP A 23 -6.25 2.05 -9.94
N ASP A 24 -5.11 2.45 -10.50
CA ASP A 24 -4.03 1.50 -10.83
C ASP A 24 -3.46 0.82 -9.57
N TYR A 25 -3.54 1.53 -8.44
CA TYR A 25 -3.01 1.09 -7.14
C TYR A 25 -4.05 1.36 -6.03
N PRO A 26 -4.94 0.38 -5.73
CA PRO A 26 -5.93 0.49 -4.67
C PRO A 26 -5.32 0.86 -3.32
N VAL A 27 -6.03 1.67 -2.52
CA VAL A 27 -5.58 2.11 -1.18
C VAL A 27 -5.27 0.90 -0.30
N ARG A 28 -6.14 -0.11 -0.30
CA ARG A 28 -5.93 -1.37 0.41
C ARG A 28 -4.70 -2.12 -0.08
N ALA A 29 -4.46 -2.13 -1.39
CA ALA A 29 -3.29 -2.79 -1.95
C ALA A 29 -1.97 -2.12 -1.55
N MET A 30 -1.95 -0.79 -1.58
CA MET A 30 -0.83 0.01 -1.09
C MET A 30 -0.59 -0.20 0.40
N TRP A 31 -1.65 -0.27 1.21
CA TRP A 31 -1.52 -0.47 2.65
C TRP A 31 -1.03 -1.88 3.00
N ASN A 32 -1.61 -2.91 2.38
CA ASN A 32 -1.18 -4.30 2.55
C ASN A 32 0.28 -4.50 2.15
N SER A 33 0.75 -3.82 1.09
CA SER A 33 2.14 -3.94 0.65
C SER A 33 3.12 -3.25 1.60
N VAL A 34 2.73 -2.13 2.22
CA VAL A 34 3.51 -1.50 3.30
C VAL A 34 3.57 -2.42 4.51
N PHE A 35 2.45 -3.03 4.90
CA PHE A 35 2.40 -4.00 6.00
C PHE A 35 3.30 -5.20 5.73
N ALA A 36 3.25 -5.76 4.51
CA ALA A 36 4.19 -6.79 4.08
C ALA A 36 5.64 -6.33 4.21
N GLY A 37 5.97 -5.10 3.80
CA GLY A 37 7.31 -4.53 3.97
C GLY A 37 7.78 -4.55 5.43
N ILE A 38 6.90 -4.29 6.39
CA ILE A 38 7.20 -4.37 7.82
C ILE A 38 7.42 -5.82 8.26
N VAL A 39 6.51 -6.73 7.88
CA VAL A 39 6.59 -8.17 8.21
C VAL A 39 7.88 -8.81 7.66
N PHE A 40 8.27 -8.45 6.44
CA PHE A 40 9.50 -8.90 5.79
C PHE A 40 10.73 -8.02 6.14
N GLN A 41 10.61 -7.12 7.11
CA GLN A 41 11.71 -6.29 7.64
C GLN A 41 12.47 -5.49 6.57
N HIS A 42 11.74 -4.93 5.60
CA HIS A 42 12.30 -4.02 4.61
C HIS A 42 12.42 -2.61 5.18
N ASP A 43 13.67 -2.16 5.33
CA ASP A 43 13.99 -0.82 5.86
C ASP A 43 13.63 0.35 4.93
N ASN A 44 13.29 0.09 3.65
CA ASN A 44 12.93 1.14 2.71
C ASN A 44 12.03 0.66 1.56
N VAL A 45 11.40 1.64 0.90
CA VAL A 45 10.48 1.44 -0.24
C VAL A 45 11.15 0.70 -1.40
N GLU A 46 12.43 0.91 -1.68
CA GLU A 46 13.10 0.25 -2.80
C GLU A 46 13.33 -1.25 -2.52
N LYS A 47 13.61 -1.64 -1.28
CA LYS A 47 13.65 -3.06 -0.89
C LYS A 47 12.29 -3.71 -1.05
N LEU A 48 11.22 -3.09 -0.53
CA LEU A 48 9.85 -3.55 -0.71
C LEU A 48 9.47 -3.69 -2.20
N ARG A 49 9.82 -2.71 -3.03
CA ARG A 49 9.52 -2.75 -4.47
C ARG A 49 10.29 -3.86 -5.18
N ARG A 50 11.55 -4.12 -4.81
CA ARG A 50 12.30 -5.27 -5.35
C ARG A 50 11.63 -6.59 -4.98
N GLU A 51 11.16 -6.72 -3.75
CA GLU A 51 10.44 -7.93 -3.31
C GLU A 51 9.13 -8.12 -4.06
N LEU A 52 8.30 -7.07 -4.18
CA LEU A 52 7.04 -7.12 -4.94
C LEU A 52 7.24 -7.43 -6.43
N ARG A 53 8.41 -7.11 -7.00
CA ARG A 53 8.76 -7.48 -8.39
C ARG A 53 9.08 -8.97 -8.49
N ARG A 54 9.86 -9.49 -7.53
CA ARG A 54 10.31 -10.90 -7.49
C ARG A 54 9.18 -11.85 -7.08
N ASN A 55 8.32 -11.42 -6.17
CA ASN A 55 7.30 -12.24 -5.55
C ASN A 55 5.90 -11.85 -6.05
N GLY A 56 5.49 -12.49 -7.15
CA GLY A 56 4.17 -12.29 -7.73
C GLY A 56 3.02 -12.70 -6.80
N GLN A 57 3.22 -13.70 -5.93
CA GLN A 57 2.23 -14.12 -4.94
C GLN A 57 2.02 -13.03 -3.90
N LEU A 58 3.09 -12.42 -3.37
CA LEU A 58 2.99 -11.32 -2.42
C LEU A 58 2.24 -10.12 -3.01
N ARG A 59 2.53 -9.79 -4.27
CA ARG A 59 1.83 -8.74 -5.01
C ARG A 59 0.33 -9.03 -5.15
N ASN A 60 -0.03 -10.27 -5.49
CA ASN A 60 -1.43 -10.70 -5.59
C ASN A 60 -2.13 -10.68 -4.22
N MET A 61 -1.48 -11.19 -3.18
CA MET A 61 -2.00 -11.19 -1.80
C MET A 61 -2.19 -9.77 -1.25
N SER A 62 -1.32 -8.84 -1.66
CA SER A 62 -1.48 -7.43 -1.32
C SER A 62 -2.77 -6.85 -1.94
N GLY A 63 -3.23 -7.39 -3.08
CA GLY A 63 -4.45 -6.94 -3.77
C GLY A 63 -4.18 -6.05 -4.98
N PHE A 64 -2.95 -6.06 -5.51
CA PHE A 64 -2.65 -5.36 -6.77
C PHE A 64 -3.28 -6.10 -7.95
N LYS A 65 -4.15 -5.40 -8.69
CA LYS A 65 -4.86 -5.95 -9.85
C LYS A 65 -3.98 -6.06 -11.11
N SER A 66 -2.93 -5.25 -11.19
CA SER A 66 -1.98 -5.26 -12.30
C SER A 66 -0.71 -6.05 -11.93
N LYS A 67 -0.02 -6.58 -12.95
CA LYS A 67 1.33 -7.16 -12.77
C LYS A 67 2.39 -6.10 -12.42
N ALA A 68 2.05 -4.81 -12.55
CA ALA A 68 2.98 -3.71 -12.36
C ALA A 68 3.12 -3.36 -10.87
N VAL A 69 4.37 -3.25 -10.41
CA VAL A 69 4.68 -2.77 -9.06
C VAL A 69 4.60 -1.25 -9.03
N PRO A 70 3.91 -0.65 -8.04
CA PRO A 70 3.80 0.81 -7.95
C PRO A 70 5.17 1.49 -8.00
N PRO A 71 5.31 2.64 -8.69
CA PRO A 71 6.53 3.42 -8.67
C PRO A 71 6.83 4.04 -7.29
N ALA A 72 8.09 4.37 -7.01
CA ALA A 72 8.53 4.89 -5.70
C ALA A 72 7.72 6.11 -5.27
N TRP A 73 7.46 7.02 -6.21
CA TRP A 73 6.72 8.26 -5.94
C TRP A 73 5.27 8.00 -5.49
N VAL A 74 4.65 6.87 -5.89
CA VAL A 74 3.32 6.47 -5.41
C VAL A 74 3.39 6.10 -3.93
N TYR A 75 4.41 5.33 -3.52
CA TYR A 75 4.66 5.03 -2.10
C TYR A 75 4.94 6.30 -1.29
N THR A 76 5.79 7.19 -1.80
CA THR A 76 6.09 8.46 -1.11
C THR A 76 4.83 9.30 -0.90
N ARG A 77 3.97 9.43 -1.92
CA ARG A 77 2.70 10.16 -1.79
C ARG A 77 1.76 9.49 -0.81
N PHE A 78 1.65 8.16 -0.88
CA PHE A 78 0.79 7.37 0.00
C PHE A 78 1.20 7.49 1.47
N LEU A 79 2.49 7.31 1.80
CA LEU A 79 2.99 7.43 3.16
C LEU A 79 2.84 8.86 3.72
N LYS A 80 3.11 9.89 2.90
CA LYS A 80 2.84 11.29 3.29
C LYS A 80 1.37 11.51 3.63
N LYS A 81 0.46 10.93 2.84
CA LYS A 81 -0.98 11.04 3.07
C LYS A 81 -1.40 10.39 4.40
N ILE A 82 -0.90 9.19 4.70
CA ILE A 82 -1.13 8.52 5.99
C ILE A 82 -0.66 9.38 7.15
N LEU A 83 0.56 9.89 7.08
CA LEU A 83 1.13 10.73 8.14
C LEU A 83 0.34 12.01 8.36
N ASN A 84 -0.18 12.62 7.29
CA ASN A 84 -0.99 13.82 7.40
C ASN A 84 -2.37 13.57 8.04
N ILE A 85 -2.99 12.42 7.79
CA ILE A 85 -4.25 12.05 8.45
C ILE A 85 -4.04 11.82 9.94
N ARG A 86 -2.94 11.15 10.34
CA ARG A 86 -2.64 10.89 11.76
C ARG A 86 -2.28 12.15 12.58
N LYS A 87 -2.01 13.27 11.91
CA LYS A 87 -1.72 14.57 12.56
C LYS A 87 -2.98 15.43 12.78
N LYS A 88 -4.12 15.04 12.21
CA LYS A 88 -5.41 15.69 12.43
C LYS A 88 -6.17 14.98 13.54
#